data_AF-A0A7S1AY94-F1
#
_entry.id   AF-A0A7S1AY94-F1
#
_cell.length_a   1.000
_cell.length_b   1.000
_cell.length_c   1.000
_cell.angle_alpha   90.00
_cell.angle_beta   90.00
_cell.angle_gamma   90.00
#
_symmetry.space_group_name_H-M   'P 1'
#
loop_
_entity.id
_entity.type
_entity.pdbx_description
1 polymer ?
#
loop_
_entity_poly.entity_id
_entity_poly.type
_entity_poly.pdbx_seq_one_letter_code
_entity_poly.pdbx_strand_id
1 'polypeptide(L)'
;PIVPALVSELCFARQEVGGTVVVLLTQLSKIDVEDALRAHIRFSNSHVVVRTGDVAKAEDLDKVSVKNARTVLVVSPADHSREAADARTLHVLLTMRSMKWPRDGTCVVEGQLPRNLRLFHETCYASSEVLVPGDFVGQLIVQSSEQRGLSRIIAQIFGFDGDEFYIHPVQGTEGLTFGQVLGGLPGVVAVGIRKPGCAPVLVPEMNLVMEADDELVLLAEDRSVLPTRMPEDVQSLSIGGLRRRKSKALLKERQEIVIIGWSDHIGAALVELNGYCGPGTKVVIYSPTPTVDRTKFIESDMYRRKETLLNLTVHHREGSLGA
;
A
#
# COMPACT_ATOMS: atom_id res chain seq x y z
N PRO A 1 11.08 -13.47 4.08
CA PRO A 1 11.58 -12.08 3.86
C PRO A 1 10.59 -10.98 4.29
N ILE A 2 9.29 -11.09 3.97
CA ILE A 2 8.31 -10.00 4.18
C ILE A 2 8.01 -9.74 5.67
N VAL A 3 7.76 -10.79 6.46
CA VAL A 3 7.36 -10.63 7.86
C VAL A 3 8.43 -9.93 8.72
N PRO A 4 9.74 -10.28 8.65
CA PRO A 4 10.77 -9.52 9.36
C PRO A 4 10.80 -8.04 8.99
N ALA A 5 10.73 -7.70 7.70
CA ALA A 5 10.72 -6.30 7.25
C ALA A 5 9.50 -5.55 7.83
N LEU A 6 8.31 -6.14 7.74
CA LEU A 6 7.09 -5.56 8.33
C LEU A 6 7.22 -5.33 9.84
N VAL A 7 7.78 -6.29 10.58
CA VAL A 7 7.99 -6.15 12.03
C VAL A 7 8.99 -5.04 12.33
N SER A 8 10.06 -4.91 11.54
CA SER A 8 11.05 -3.84 11.68
C SER A 8 10.41 -2.46 11.50
N GLU A 9 9.60 -2.28 10.45
CA GLU A 9 8.87 -1.03 10.18
C GLU A 9 7.91 -0.68 11.33
N LEU A 10 7.15 -1.66 11.84
CA LEU A 10 6.24 -1.43 12.98
C LEU A 10 6.98 -1.05 14.27
N CYS A 11 8.17 -1.60 14.49
CA CYS A 11 9.01 -1.26 15.63
C CYS A 11 9.56 0.17 15.48
N PHE A 12 10.00 0.54 14.28
CA PHE A 12 10.51 1.86 13.98
C PHE A 12 9.42 2.95 14.15
N ALA A 13 8.23 2.73 13.59
CA ALA A 13 7.07 3.64 13.69
C ALA A 13 6.63 3.95 15.13
N ARG A 14 7.07 3.16 16.12
CA ARG A 14 6.71 3.33 17.53
C ARG A 14 7.90 3.70 18.40
N GLN A 15 9.09 3.86 17.82
CA GLN A 15 10.32 4.12 18.56
C GLN A 15 10.22 5.37 19.44
N GLU A 16 9.65 6.45 18.91
CA GLU A 16 9.56 7.74 19.60
C GLU A 16 8.59 7.75 20.79
N VAL A 17 7.55 6.92 20.73
CA VAL A 17 6.58 6.76 21.83
C VAL A 17 6.99 5.67 22.83
N GLY A 18 8.25 5.22 22.79
CA GLY A 18 8.82 4.24 23.71
C GLY A 18 8.73 2.77 23.25
N GLY A 19 8.39 2.53 21.98
CA GLY A 19 8.24 1.20 21.38
C GLY A 19 6.82 0.64 21.47
N THR A 20 6.66 -0.59 21.01
CA THR A 20 5.38 -1.33 21.05
C THR A 20 5.58 -2.81 21.35
N VAL A 21 4.50 -3.54 21.60
CA VAL A 21 4.52 -5.00 21.69
C VAL A 21 3.95 -5.58 20.39
N VAL A 22 4.76 -6.35 19.67
CA VAL A 22 4.34 -7.06 18.46
C VAL A 22 4.28 -8.55 18.77
N VAL A 23 3.09 -9.16 18.62
CA VAL A 23 2.92 -10.61 18.85
C VAL A 23 2.74 -11.30 17.50
N LEU A 24 3.59 -12.29 17.21
CA LEU A 24 3.58 -13.08 15.99
C LEU A 24 3.05 -14.48 16.27
N LEU A 25 1.95 -14.85 15.63
CA LEU A 25 1.42 -16.21 15.62
C LEU A 25 1.75 -16.88 14.28
N THR A 26 2.42 -18.02 14.32
CA THR A 26 2.82 -18.75 13.10
C THR A 26 2.87 -20.25 13.34
N GLN A 27 2.75 -21.05 12.29
CA GLN A 27 2.97 -22.50 12.36
C GLN A 27 4.45 -22.89 12.27
N LEU A 28 5.33 -21.93 11.99
CA LEU A 28 6.78 -22.15 11.97
C LEU A 28 7.34 -22.38 13.38
N SER A 29 8.52 -23.01 13.42
CA SER A 29 9.31 -23.18 14.63
C SER A 29 9.58 -21.82 15.27
N LYS A 30 9.26 -21.70 16.56
CA LYS A 30 9.53 -20.48 17.33
C LYS A 30 11.00 -20.07 17.26
N ILE A 31 11.91 -21.04 17.34
CA ILE A 31 13.36 -20.80 17.37
C ILE A 31 13.80 -20.18 16.05
N ASP A 32 13.42 -20.80 14.93
CA ASP A 32 13.79 -20.37 13.58
C ASP A 32 13.28 -18.95 13.29
N VAL A 33 12.06 -18.65 13.74
CA VAL A 33 11.46 -17.32 13.58
C VAL A 33 12.18 -16.28 14.43
N GLU A 34 12.48 -16.58 15.69
CA GLU A 34 13.24 -15.67 16.55
C GLU A 34 14.64 -15.41 16.01
N ASP A 35 15.32 -16.42 15.50
CA ASP A 35 16.65 -16.28 14.89
C ASP A 35 16.59 -15.45 13.61
N ALA A 36 15.58 -15.70 12.76
CA ALA A 36 15.35 -14.90 11.57
C ALA A 36 15.07 -13.42 11.92
N LEU A 37 14.30 -13.14 12.97
CA LEU A 37 14.06 -11.77 13.42
C LEU A 37 15.35 -11.12 13.93
N ARG A 38 16.09 -11.78 14.85
CA ARG A 38 17.36 -11.26 15.39
C ARG A 38 18.37 -10.92 14.30
N ALA A 39 18.39 -11.69 13.21
CA ALA A 39 19.30 -11.46 12.10
C ALA A 39 18.90 -10.29 11.19
N HIS A 40 17.61 -9.90 11.13
CA HIS A 40 17.10 -9.01 10.08
C HIS A 40 16.43 -7.72 10.59
N ILE A 41 16.12 -7.59 11.88
CA ILE A 41 15.31 -6.47 12.37
C ILE A 41 15.98 -5.67 13.49
N ARG A 42 15.66 -4.37 13.55
CA ARG A 42 15.92 -3.53 14.72
C ARG A 42 14.66 -3.44 15.56
N PHE A 43 14.77 -3.74 16.85
CA PHE A 43 13.61 -3.77 17.74
C PHE A 43 13.17 -2.37 18.20
N SER A 44 14.00 -1.33 18.13
CA SER A 44 13.59 0.07 18.38
C SER A 44 12.72 0.27 19.62
N ASN A 45 13.20 -0.19 20.80
CA ASN A 45 12.49 -0.19 22.09
C ASN A 45 11.22 -1.06 22.16
N SER A 46 10.90 -1.80 21.10
CA SER A 46 9.75 -2.68 21.02
C SER A 46 10.06 -4.09 21.48
N HIS A 47 9.03 -4.82 21.88
CA HIS A 47 9.11 -6.22 22.28
C HIS A 47 8.37 -7.10 21.29
N VAL A 48 9.09 -8.04 20.65
CA VAL A 48 8.48 -9.00 19.73
C VAL A 48 8.33 -10.35 20.42
N VAL A 49 7.11 -10.88 20.43
CA VAL A 49 6.76 -12.14 21.09
C VAL A 49 6.30 -13.14 20.03
N VAL A 50 7.01 -14.26 19.90
CA VAL A 50 6.65 -15.33 18.96
C VAL A 50 5.85 -16.43 19.68
N ARG A 51 4.76 -16.87 19.07
CA ARG A 51 3.97 -18.03 19.48
C ARG A 51 3.76 -18.96 18.29
N THR A 52 3.91 -20.26 18.55
CA THR A 52 3.61 -21.29 17.55
C THR A 52 2.16 -21.75 17.71
N GLY A 53 1.40 -21.74 16.62
CA GLY A 53 -0.01 -22.14 16.59
C GLY A 53 -0.65 -21.95 15.22
N ASP A 54 -1.86 -22.44 15.08
CA ASP A 54 -2.67 -22.31 13.87
C ASP A 54 -3.61 -21.11 13.95
N VAL A 55 -3.43 -20.16 13.03
CA VAL A 55 -4.26 -18.95 12.92
C VAL A 55 -5.75 -19.25 12.67
N ALA A 56 -6.09 -20.46 12.21
CA ALA A 56 -7.46 -20.91 12.03
C ALA A 56 -8.13 -21.44 13.32
N LYS A 57 -7.40 -21.53 14.44
CA LYS A 57 -7.94 -22.05 15.71
C LYS A 57 -8.11 -20.91 16.72
N ALA A 58 -9.33 -20.80 17.24
CA ALA A 58 -9.65 -19.80 18.27
C ALA A 58 -8.78 -19.93 19.53
N GLU A 59 -8.41 -21.17 19.90
CA GLU A 59 -7.53 -21.49 21.03
C GLU A 59 -6.13 -20.86 20.87
N ASP A 60 -5.59 -20.93 19.65
CA ASP A 60 -4.26 -20.42 19.34
C ASP A 60 -4.25 -18.89 19.21
N LEU A 61 -5.33 -18.31 18.71
CA LEU A 61 -5.56 -16.86 18.74
C LEU A 61 -5.70 -16.32 20.18
N ASP A 62 -6.22 -17.11 21.11
CA ASP A 62 -6.31 -16.72 22.53
C ASP A 62 -4.93 -16.71 23.20
N LYS A 63 -3.99 -17.58 22.78
CA LYS A 63 -2.58 -17.57 23.27
C LYS A 63 -1.84 -16.26 23.01
N VAL A 64 -2.25 -15.51 22.00
CA VAL A 64 -1.68 -14.20 21.62
C VAL A 64 -2.54 -13.04 22.11
N SER A 65 -3.54 -13.30 22.95
CA SER A 65 -4.45 -12.27 23.48
C SER A 65 -5.08 -11.41 22.38
N VAL A 66 -5.51 -12.03 21.27
CA VAL A 66 -6.08 -11.31 20.11
C VAL A 66 -7.17 -10.32 20.51
N LYS A 67 -7.97 -10.67 21.54
CA LYS A 67 -9.08 -9.86 22.06
C LYS A 67 -8.65 -8.48 22.59
N ASN A 68 -7.40 -8.37 23.05
CA ASN A 68 -6.84 -7.15 23.64
C ASN A 68 -5.95 -6.39 22.64
N ALA A 69 -5.77 -6.90 21.43
CA ALA A 69 -4.92 -6.27 20.43
C ALA A 69 -5.60 -5.03 19.85
N ARG A 70 -4.87 -3.90 19.86
CA ARG A 70 -5.29 -2.64 19.20
C ARG A 70 -5.40 -2.83 17.68
N THR A 71 -4.47 -3.58 17.10
CA THR A 71 -4.42 -3.84 15.66
C THR A 71 -4.05 -5.30 15.43
N VAL A 72 -4.76 -5.99 14.54
CA VAL A 72 -4.38 -7.32 14.05
C VAL A 72 -4.12 -7.23 12.55
N LEU A 73 -2.92 -7.65 12.15
CA LEU A 73 -2.49 -7.75 10.77
C LEU A 73 -2.61 -9.21 10.34
N VAL A 74 -3.51 -9.52 9.40
CA VAL A 74 -3.63 -10.85 8.81
C VAL A 74 -2.82 -10.86 7.51
N VAL A 75 -1.62 -11.44 7.59
CA VAL A 75 -0.68 -11.53 6.46
C VAL A 75 -1.00 -12.77 5.62
N SER A 76 -0.98 -12.61 4.31
CA SER A 76 -1.26 -13.69 3.37
C SER A 76 -0.13 -14.72 3.36
N PRO A 77 -0.42 -16.03 3.34
CA PRO A 77 0.63 -17.05 3.23
C PRO A 77 1.33 -16.98 1.87
N ALA A 78 2.66 -16.99 1.86
CA ALA A 78 3.45 -16.88 0.63
C ALA A 78 3.51 -18.19 -0.19
N ASP A 79 3.42 -19.35 0.48
CA ASP A 79 3.65 -20.66 -0.16
C ASP A 79 2.38 -21.30 -0.74
N HIS A 80 1.35 -20.49 -1.01
CA HIS A 80 0.03 -20.95 -1.46
C HIS A 80 -0.33 -20.27 -2.77
N SER A 81 -1.21 -20.90 -3.56
CA SER A 81 -1.86 -20.18 -4.67
C SER A 81 -2.66 -19.00 -4.12
N ARG A 82 -2.88 -17.98 -4.95
CA ARG A 82 -3.65 -16.77 -4.57
C ARG A 82 -5.05 -17.13 -4.03
N GLU A 83 -5.71 -18.10 -4.64
CA GLU A 83 -7.01 -18.62 -4.18
C GLU A 83 -6.93 -19.29 -2.80
N ALA A 84 -5.93 -20.15 -2.59
CA ALA A 84 -5.76 -20.86 -1.32
C ALA A 84 -5.32 -19.91 -0.19
N ALA A 85 -4.51 -18.91 -0.53
CA ALA A 85 -4.10 -17.85 0.39
C ALA A 85 -5.30 -17.03 0.88
N ASP A 86 -6.14 -16.54 -0.03
CA ASP A 86 -7.35 -15.80 0.33
C ASP A 86 -8.35 -16.65 1.12
N ALA A 87 -8.53 -17.92 0.74
CA ALA A 87 -9.40 -18.84 1.48
C ALA A 87 -8.93 -19.02 2.93
N ARG A 88 -7.60 -19.13 3.14
CA ARG A 88 -7.01 -19.22 4.47
C ARG A 88 -7.21 -17.93 5.26
N THR A 89 -6.96 -16.77 4.64
CA THR A 89 -7.18 -15.45 5.26
C THR A 89 -8.65 -15.26 5.67
N LEU A 90 -9.61 -15.62 4.81
CA LEU A 90 -11.04 -15.60 5.14
C LEU A 90 -11.39 -16.51 6.32
N HIS A 91 -10.77 -17.69 6.40
CA HIS A 91 -10.99 -18.60 7.52
C HIS A 91 -10.50 -18.01 8.86
N VAL A 92 -9.37 -17.31 8.86
CA VAL A 92 -8.87 -16.57 10.03
C VAL A 92 -9.89 -15.50 10.45
N LEU A 93 -10.43 -14.73 9.50
CA LEU A 93 -11.45 -13.72 9.79
C LEU A 93 -12.75 -14.32 10.33
N LEU A 94 -13.22 -15.45 9.80
CA LEU A 94 -14.39 -16.17 10.33
C LEU A 94 -14.16 -16.64 11.77
N THR A 95 -12.96 -17.12 12.06
CA THR A 95 -12.55 -17.52 13.41
C THR A 95 -12.58 -16.31 14.35
N MET A 96 -12.00 -15.18 13.95
CA MET A 96 -12.02 -13.94 14.74
C MET A 96 -13.44 -13.38 14.93
N ARG A 97 -14.29 -13.51 13.91
CA ARG A 97 -15.73 -13.17 14.00
C ARG A 97 -16.45 -14.03 15.04
N SER A 98 -16.18 -15.34 15.07
CA SER A 98 -16.73 -16.25 16.10
C SER A 98 -16.31 -15.85 17.52
N MET A 99 -15.12 -15.25 17.66
CA MET A 99 -14.58 -14.73 18.92
C MET A 99 -15.12 -13.33 19.28
N LYS A 100 -15.97 -12.73 18.43
CA LYS A 100 -16.51 -11.37 18.56
C LYS A 100 -15.41 -10.31 18.64
N TRP A 101 -14.39 -10.43 17.78
CA TRP A 101 -13.31 -9.45 17.60
C TRP A 101 -13.33 -8.92 16.16
N PRO A 102 -13.10 -7.61 15.91
CA PRO A 102 -12.66 -6.57 16.85
C PRO A 102 -13.78 -6.02 17.75
N ARG A 103 -13.43 -5.64 18.99
CA ARG A 103 -14.30 -4.82 19.86
C ARG A 103 -13.88 -3.35 19.82
N ASP A 104 -12.62 -3.10 20.15
CA ASP A 104 -12.01 -1.76 20.21
C ASP A 104 -10.65 -1.73 19.46
N GLY A 105 -10.61 -2.32 18.27
CA GLY A 105 -9.38 -2.45 17.48
C GLY A 105 -9.62 -2.47 15.98
N THR A 106 -8.52 -2.38 15.22
CA THR A 106 -8.55 -2.37 13.76
C THR A 106 -8.00 -3.67 13.19
N CYS A 107 -8.64 -4.20 12.16
CA CYS A 107 -8.13 -5.35 11.41
C CYS A 107 -7.60 -4.87 10.06
N VAL A 108 -6.35 -5.17 9.76
CA VAL A 108 -5.78 -4.99 8.42
C VAL A 108 -5.55 -6.37 7.82
N VAL A 109 -6.04 -6.57 6.61
CA VAL A 109 -6.04 -7.87 5.94
C VAL A 109 -5.30 -7.75 4.63
N GLU A 110 -4.30 -8.59 4.43
CA GLU A 110 -3.67 -8.76 3.12
C GLU A 110 -4.45 -9.80 2.31
N GLY A 111 -5.04 -9.35 1.21
CA GLY A 111 -5.66 -10.20 0.20
C GLY A 111 -4.81 -10.30 -1.07
N GLN A 112 -5.00 -11.38 -1.81
CA GLN A 112 -4.30 -11.64 -3.07
C GLN A 112 -5.18 -11.32 -4.28
N LEU A 113 -6.51 -11.41 -4.17
CA LEU A 113 -7.42 -11.29 -5.31
C LEU A 113 -8.40 -10.14 -5.12
N PRO A 114 -8.41 -9.12 -6.03
CA PRO A 114 -9.35 -7.99 -5.93
C PRO A 114 -10.83 -8.41 -5.90
N ARG A 115 -11.19 -9.51 -6.58
CA ARG A 115 -12.57 -10.05 -6.58
C ARG A 115 -13.07 -10.49 -5.19
N ASN A 116 -12.15 -10.79 -4.27
CA ASN A 116 -12.48 -11.25 -2.92
C ASN A 116 -12.59 -10.08 -1.92
N LEU A 117 -12.30 -8.84 -2.32
CA LEU A 117 -12.39 -7.64 -1.47
C LEU A 117 -13.73 -7.57 -0.73
N ARG A 118 -14.84 -7.77 -1.46
CA ARG A 118 -16.18 -7.78 -0.88
C ARG A 118 -16.32 -8.83 0.23
N LEU A 119 -15.81 -10.04 0.00
CA LEU A 119 -15.89 -11.13 0.99
C LEU A 119 -15.09 -10.80 2.24
N PHE A 120 -13.91 -10.18 2.11
CA PHE A 120 -13.12 -9.76 3.26
C PHE A 120 -13.87 -8.74 4.13
N HIS A 121 -14.47 -7.72 3.50
CA HIS A 121 -15.27 -6.72 4.22
C HIS A 121 -16.53 -7.30 4.88
N GLU A 122 -17.23 -8.22 4.22
CA GLU A 122 -18.45 -8.85 4.78
C GLU A 122 -18.14 -9.87 5.91
N THR A 123 -16.95 -10.46 5.87
CA THR A 123 -16.53 -11.50 6.83
C THR A 123 -16.08 -10.92 8.15
N CYS A 124 -15.41 -9.76 8.13
CA CYS A 124 -14.94 -9.13 9.36
C CYS A 124 -16.11 -8.72 10.27
N TYR A 125 -15.91 -8.84 11.58
CA TYR A 125 -16.93 -8.50 12.58
C TYR A 125 -17.14 -6.98 12.70
N ALA A 126 -16.10 -6.19 12.40
CA ALA A 126 -16.12 -4.72 12.41
C ALA A 126 -15.38 -4.19 11.17
N SER A 127 -15.15 -2.88 11.11
CA SER A 127 -14.39 -2.23 10.02
C SER A 127 -13.00 -2.86 9.85
N SER A 128 -12.77 -3.52 8.71
CA SER A 128 -11.47 -4.01 8.28
C SER A 128 -10.96 -3.22 7.09
N GLU A 129 -9.68 -2.88 7.12
CA GLU A 129 -8.96 -2.38 5.96
C GLU A 129 -8.38 -3.57 5.20
N VAL A 130 -8.70 -3.70 3.91
CA VAL A 130 -8.25 -4.82 3.08
C VAL A 130 -7.31 -4.29 2.02
N LEU A 131 -6.08 -4.79 2.03
CA LEU A 131 -5.03 -4.43 1.11
C LEU A 131 -4.83 -5.56 0.10
N VAL A 132 -4.89 -5.24 -1.18
CA VAL A 132 -4.55 -6.18 -2.26
C VAL A 132 -3.36 -5.63 -3.03
N PRO A 133 -2.12 -5.87 -2.56
CA PRO A 133 -0.93 -5.19 -3.07
C PRO A 133 -0.53 -5.64 -4.48
N GLY A 134 -1.04 -6.78 -4.96
CA GLY A 134 -0.57 -7.39 -6.19
C GLY A 134 -0.67 -6.50 -7.43
N ASP A 135 -1.74 -5.71 -7.55
CA ASP A 135 -1.91 -4.78 -8.66
C ASP A 135 -1.04 -3.53 -8.49
N PHE A 136 -0.98 -3.03 -7.27
CA PHE A 136 -0.16 -1.89 -6.90
C PHE A 136 1.32 -2.12 -7.21
N VAL A 137 1.88 -3.29 -6.85
CA VAL A 137 3.27 -3.65 -7.16
C VAL A 137 3.52 -3.67 -8.68
N GLY A 138 2.60 -4.24 -9.46
CA GLY A 138 2.71 -4.26 -10.92
C GLY A 138 2.74 -2.85 -11.53
N GLN A 139 1.91 -1.94 -11.01
CA GLN A 139 1.91 -0.53 -11.41
C GLN A 139 3.22 0.16 -11.04
N LEU A 140 3.71 -0.04 -9.81
CA LEU A 140 4.95 0.58 -9.35
C LEU A 140 6.16 0.16 -10.18
N ILE A 141 6.24 -1.10 -10.60
CA ILE A 141 7.32 -1.60 -11.47
C ILE A 141 7.35 -0.81 -12.78
N VAL A 142 6.19 -0.61 -13.41
CA VAL A 142 6.06 0.11 -14.67
C VAL A 142 6.37 1.60 -14.49
N GLN A 143 5.79 2.24 -13.49
CA GLN A 143 6.05 3.66 -13.24
C GLN A 143 7.53 3.93 -12.94
N SER A 144 8.18 3.01 -12.21
CA SER A 144 9.61 3.09 -11.90
C SER A 144 10.51 2.84 -13.11
N SER A 145 10.07 2.03 -14.09
CA SER A 145 10.83 1.85 -15.33
C SER A 145 10.76 3.09 -16.22
N GLU A 146 9.64 3.81 -16.19
CA GLU A 146 9.44 5.02 -16.99
C GLU A 146 10.08 6.27 -16.37
N GLN A 147 10.11 6.36 -15.04
CA GLN A 147 10.62 7.53 -14.32
C GLN A 147 11.82 7.17 -13.46
N ARG A 148 13.02 7.51 -13.95
CA ARG A 148 14.26 7.32 -13.19
C ARG A 148 14.17 8.03 -11.85
N GLY A 149 14.41 7.28 -10.77
CA GLY A 149 14.41 7.80 -9.41
C GLY A 149 13.06 7.75 -8.70
N LEU A 150 11.95 7.44 -9.40
CA LEU A 150 10.64 7.30 -8.76
C LEU A 150 10.61 6.16 -7.75
N SER A 151 11.29 5.03 -8.05
CA SER A 151 11.41 3.90 -7.13
C SER A 151 12.02 4.29 -5.78
N ARG A 152 13.00 5.20 -5.78
CA ARG A 152 13.62 5.71 -4.55
C ARG A 152 12.64 6.57 -3.76
N ILE A 153 11.90 7.43 -4.44
CA ILE A 153 10.88 8.30 -3.80
C ILE A 153 9.76 7.45 -3.20
N ILE A 154 9.26 6.47 -3.95
CA ILE A 154 8.24 5.52 -3.46
C ILE A 154 8.79 4.77 -2.24
N ALA A 155 10.01 4.23 -2.31
CA ALA A 155 10.58 3.49 -1.18
C ALA A 155 10.69 4.34 0.09
N GLN A 156 11.01 5.65 -0.06
CA GLN A 156 11.06 6.58 1.06
C GLN A 156 9.66 6.87 1.63
N ILE A 157 8.67 7.12 0.77
CA ILE A 157 7.30 7.47 1.20
C ILE A 157 6.54 6.29 1.87
N PHE A 158 6.84 5.05 1.48
CA PHE A 158 6.16 3.87 2.02
C PHE A 158 6.82 3.27 3.29
N GLY A 159 8.06 3.66 3.58
CA GLY A 159 8.72 3.32 4.83
C GLY A 159 8.38 4.34 5.92
N PHE A 160 8.81 4.04 7.15
CA PHE A 160 8.78 5.03 8.24
C PHE A 160 10.09 5.85 8.32
N ASP A 161 10.98 5.76 7.32
CA ASP A 161 12.24 6.51 7.29
C ASP A 161 12.10 7.80 6.48
N GLY A 162 12.16 8.95 7.16
CA GLY A 162 12.03 10.28 6.56
C GLY A 162 10.58 10.79 6.60
N ASP A 163 10.09 11.31 5.47
CA ASP A 163 8.77 11.94 5.42
C ASP A 163 7.62 10.93 5.29
N GLU A 164 6.63 11.03 6.18
CA GLU A 164 5.46 10.16 6.27
C GLU A 164 4.13 10.91 6.07
N PHE A 165 3.08 10.17 5.73
CA PHE A 165 1.73 10.71 5.63
C PHE A 165 1.03 10.77 6.99
N TYR A 166 0.57 11.96 7.35
CA TYR A 166 -0.24 12.21 8.54
C TYR A 166 -1.60 12.78 8.14
N ILE A 167 -2.66 12.32 8.81
CA ILE A 167 -3.96 12.97 8.76
C ILE A 167 -4.17 13.70 10.08
N HIS A 168 -4.26 15.03 10.02
CA HIS A 168 -4.20 15.88 11.20
C HIS A 168 -5.16 17.08 11.09
N PRO A 169 -5.96 17.36 12.14
CA PRO A 169 -6.74 18.59 12.19
C PRO A 169 -5.84 19.80 12.43
N VAL A 170 -6.02 20.87 11.66
CA VAL A 170 -5.28 22.14 11.81
C VAL A 170 -6.28 23.26 12.03
N GLN A 171 -6.16 23.99 13.14
CA GLN A 171 -7.08 25.09 13.45
C GLN A 171 -6.88 26.28 12.53
N GLY A 172 -7.95 27.02 12.23
CA GLY A 172 -7.89 28.23 11.41
C GLY A 172 -7.79 27.97 9.91
N THR A 173 -8.10 26.75 9.46
CA THR A 173 -8.26 26.40 8.05
C THR A 173 -9.63 26.80 7.49
N GLU A 174 -10.68 26.81 8.32
CA GLU A 174 -12.05 27.11 7.92
C GLU A 174 -12.17 28.40 7.09
N GLY A 175 -12.82 28.31 5.94
CA GLY A 175 -13.03 29.44 5.05
C GLY A 175 -11.82 29.80 4.17
N LEU A 176 -10.65 29.22 4.42
CA LEU A 176 -9.49 29.34 3.51
C LEU A 176 -9.65 28.38 2.33
N THR A 177 -9.07 28.77 1.20
CA THR A 177 -8.92 27.85 0.07
C THR A 177 -7.73 26.90 0.30
N PHE A 178 -7.77 25.68 -0.25
CA PHE A 178 -6.66 24.74 -0.16
C PHE A 178 -5.33 25.34 -0.65
N GLY A 179 -5.37 26.19 -1.69
CA GLY A 179 -4.18 26.90 -2.18
C GLY A 179 -3.59 27.88 -1.16
N GLN A 180 -4.40 28.54 -0.34
CA GLN A 180 -3.93 29.39 0.75
C GLN A 180 -3.33 28.55 1.89
N VAL A 181 -4.00 27.43 2.24
CA VAL A 181 -3.49 26.49 3.24
C VAL A 181 -2.11 25.96 2.85
N LEU A 182 -1.94 25.54 1.59
CA LEU A 182 -0.66 25.03 1.08
C LEU A 182 0.49 26.03 1.24
N GLY A 183 0.23 27.32 1.01
CA GLY A 183 1.23 28.37 1.19
C GLY A 183 1.56 28.68 2.65
N GLY A 184 0.65 28.37 3.57
CA GLY A 184 0.70 28.75 4.98
C GLY A 184 1.36 27.74 5.92
N LEU A 185 1.90 26.63 5.42
CA LEU A 185 2.44 25.55 6.25
C LEU A 185 3.96 25.40 6.05
N PRO A 186 4.79 26.12 6.82
CA PRO A 186 6.23 25.96 6.73
C PRO A 186 6.66 24.60 7.31
N GLY A 187 7.53 23.88 6.60
CA GLY A 187 8.15 22.65 7.10
C GLY A 187 7.34 21.37 6.92
N VAL A 188 6.10 21.45 6.41
CA VAL A 188 5.30 20.29 6.03
C VAL A 188 4.65 20.52 4.67
N VAL A 189 4.30 19.45 3.96
CA VAL A 189 3.65 19.57 2.63
C VAL A 189 2.21 19.07 2.73
N ALA A 190 1.23 19.95 2.54
CA ALA A 190 -0.16 19.53 2.40
C ALA A 190 -0.37 18.88 1.03
N VAL A 191 -0.82 17.64 1.03
CA VAL A 191 -1.06 16.83 -0.19
C VAL A 191 -2.53 16.51 -0.39
N GLY A 192 -3.39 16.75 0.59
CA GLY A 192 -4.80 16.44 0.51
C GLY A 192 -5.62 16.89 1.71
N ILE A 193 -6.89 16.49 1.71
CA ILE A 193 -7.84 16.73 2.79
C ILE A 193 -8.59 15.45 3.13
N ARG A 194 -9.13 15.36 4.35
CA ARG A 194 -10.08 14.33 4.77
C ARG A 194 -11.28 15.01 5.42
N LYS A 195 -12.46 14.81 4.82
CA LYS A 195 -13.72 15.16 5.47
C LYS A 195 -14.07 14.13 6.54
N PRO A 196 -14.75 14.50 7.64
CA PRO A 196 -15.17 13.54 8.66
C PRO A 196 -15.95 12.36 8.09
N GLY A 197 -15.50 11.14 8.37
CA GLY A 197 -16.13 9.91 7.90
C GLY A 197 -15.93 9.59 6.41
N CYS A 198 -15.20 10.41 5.67
CA CYS A 198 -14.89 10.18 4.27
C CYS A 198 -13.45 9.67 4.07
N ALA A 199 -13.21 9.02 2.93
CA ALA A 199 -11.86 8.73 2.49
C ALA A 199 -11.08 10.03 2.20
N PRO A 200 -9.75 10.04 2.43
CA PRO A 200 -8.92 11.19 2.08
C PRO A 200 -8.94 11.44 0.56
N VAL A 201 -8.95 12.71 0.19
CA VAL A 201 -8.84 13.18 -1.20
C VAL A 201 -7.47 13.83 -1.37
N LEU A 202 -6.62 13.21 -2.18
CA LEU A 202 -5.32 13.74 -2.54
C LEU A 202 -5.44 14.71 -3.72
N VAL A 203 -4.60 15.74 -3.72
CA VAL A 203 -4.55 16.79 -4.75
C VAL A 203 -5.94 17.41 -5.02
N PRO A 204 -6.62 17.96 -3.99
CA PRO A 204 -7.91 18.61 -4.16
C PRO A 204 -7.78 19.88 -5.04
N GLU A 205 -8.92 20.41 -5.48
CA GLU A 205 -8.93 21.67 -6.23
C GLU A 205 -8.35 22.81 -5.38
N MET A 206 -7.49 23.64 -5.97
CA MET A 206 -6.81 24.72 -5.23
C MET A 206 -7.76 25.78 -4.68
N ASN A 207 -8.94 25.94 -5.29
CA ASN A 207 -10.01 26.84 -4.88
C ASN A 207 -11.05 26.18 -3.96
N LEU A 208 -10.85 24.91 -3.58
CA LEU A 208 -11.70 24.24 -2.60
C LEU A 208 -11.61 24.98 -1.27
N VAL A 209 -12.76 25.40 -0.74
CA VAL A 209 -12.87 26.06 0.55
C VAL A 209 -12.96 25.00 1.65
N MET A 210 -12.09 25.12 2.65
CA MET A 210 -12.01 24.23 3.81
C MET A 210 -13.21 24.43 4.74
N GLU A 211 -13.77 23.33 5.24
CA GLU A 211 -14.79 23.30 6.29
C GLU A 211 -14.15 23.19 7.69
N ALA A 212 -14.90 23.51 8.75
CA ALA A 212 -14.39 23.56 10.13
C ALA A 212 -13.82 22.21 10.62
N ASP A 213 -14.41 21.11 10.20
CA ASP A 213 -14.06 19.75 10.60
C ASP A 213 -13.15 19.04 9.58
N ASP A 214 -12.70 19.73 8.54
CA ASP A 214 -11.78 19.16 7.55
C ASP A 214 -10.38 18.96 8.15
N GLU A 215 -9.84 17.75 7.97
CA GLU A 215 -8.48 17.42 8.35
C GLU A 215 -7.55 17.52 7.14
N LEU A 216 -6.28 17.87 7.37
CA LEU A 216 -5.28 17.90 6.31
C LEU A 216 -4.57 16.56 6.20
N VAL A 217 -4.29 16.15 4.96
CA VAL A 217 -3.32 15.09 4.67
C VAL A 217 -1.98 15.78 4.42
N LEU A 218 -1.04 15.56 5.33
CA LEU A 218 0.27 16.21 5.39
C LEU A 218 1.38 15.18 5.15
N LEU A 219 2.44 15.61 4.48
CA LEU A 219 3.70 14.90 4.40
C LEU A 219 4.71 15.62 5.30
N ALA A 220 5.27 14.93 6.28
CA ALA A 220 6.16 15.49 7.30
C ALA A 220 7.12 14.42 7.83
N GLU A 221 8.30 14.84 8.30
CA GLU A 221 9.31 13.94 8.87
C GLU A 221 8.85 13.29 10.19
N ASP A 222 8.14 14.04 11.03
CA ASP A 222 7.66 13.53 12.31
C ASP A 222 6.34 14.16 12.75
N ARG A 223 5.64 13.50 13.67
CA ARG A 223 4.41 14.02 14.27
C ARG A 223 4.62 15.31 15.07
N SER A 224 5.81 15.52 15.65
CA SER A 224 6.15 16.70 16.45
C SER A 224 6.22 18.01 15.65
N VAL A 225 6.45 17.93 14.33
CA VAL A 225 6.48 19.10 13.45
C VAL A 225 5.10 19.43 12.86
N LEU A 226 4.07 18.64 13.16
CA LEU A 226 2.73 18.89 12.64
C LEU A 226 2.14 20.20 13.19
N PRO A 227 1.62 21.08 12.31
CA PRO A 227 1.07 22.36 12.71
C PRO A 227 -0.24 22.16 13.45
N THR A 228 -0.40 22.83 14.61
CA THR A 228 -1.68 22.82 15.34
C THR A 228 -2.64 23.89 14.82
N ARG A 229 -2.12 24.97 14.23
CA ARG A 229 -2.89 26.13 13.75
C ARG A 229 -2.22 26.78 12.55
N MET A 230 -3.03 27.32 11.65
CA MET A 230 -2.57 28.19 10.56
C MET A 230 -1.93 29.49 11.10
N PRO A 231 -0.85 29.99 10.47
CA PRO A 231 -0.32 31.31 10.78
C PRO A 231 -1.35 32.44 10.57
N GLU A 232 -1.22 33.54 11.33
CA GLU A 232 -2.19 34.64 11.31
C GLU A 232 -2.20 35.42 9.98
N ASP A 233 -1.09 35.39 9.25
CA ASP A 233 -0.86 36.14 8.01
C ASP A 233 -1.17 35.34 6.72
N VAL A 234 -1.72 34.12 6.83
CA VAL A 234 -1.97 33.22 5.69
C VAL A 234 -2.85 33.84 4.62
N GLN A 235 -3.80 34.70 5.00
CA GLN A 235 -4.66 35.41 4.04
C GLN A 235 -3.89 36.36 3.13
N SER A 236 -2.70 36.81 3.53
CA SER A 236 -1.82 37.68 2.73
C SER A 236 -0.97 36.91 1.70
N LEU A 237 -0.91 35.58 1.82
CA LEU A 237 -0.15 34.71 0.92
C LEU A 237 -0.93 34.49 -0.38
N SER A 238 -0.86 35.47 -1.29
CA SER A 238 -1.31 35.27 -2.67
C SER A 238 -0.19 34.61 -3.47
N ILE A 239 -0.45 33.45 -4.07
CA ILE A 239 0.38 32.91 -5.17
C ILE A 239 0.07 33.73 -6.43
N GLY A 240 0.31 35.04 -6.38
CA GLY A 240 0.13 35.96 -7.49
C GLY A 240 1.30 35.83 -8.46
N GLY A 241 1.01 35.57 -9.74
CA GLY A 241 1.98 35.73 -10.83
C GLY A 241 2.69 34.48 -11.34
N LEU A 242 2.41 33.28 -10.79
CA LEU A 242 2.88 32.04 -11.42
C LEU A 242 2.03 31.73 -12.65
N ARG A 243 2.57 32.08 -13.83
CA ARG A 243 1.97 31.71 -15.11
C ARG A 243 1.99 30.18 -15.22
N ARG A 244 0.82 29.54 -15.12
CA ARG A 244 0.66 28.10 -15.38
C ARG A 244 1.24 27.81 -16.76
N ARG A 245 2.45 27.24 -16.78
CA ARG A 245 3.03 26.70 -18.02
C ARG A 245 2.09 25.58 -18.42
N LYS A 246 1.35 25.76 -19.53
CA LYS A 246 0.59 24.66 -20.11
C LYS A 246 1.61 23.56 -20.40
N SER A 247 1.62 22.52 -19.57
CA SER A 247 2.31 21.29 -19.89
C SER A 247 1.71 20.84 -21.20
N LYS A 248 2.54 20.83 -22.25
CA LYS A 248 2.14 20.20 -23.51
C LYS A 248 1.89 18.74 -23.12
N ALA A 249 0.68 18.24 -23.33
CA ALA A 249 0.42 16.82 -23.14
C ALA A 249 1.47 16.09 -23.98
N LEU A 250 2.41 15.41 -23.31
CA LEU A 250 3.38 14.59 -24.01
C LEU A 250 2.56 13.50 -24.69
N LEU A 251 2.64 13.45 -26.02
CA LEU A 251 2.03 12.36 -26.75
C LEU A 251 2.70 11.08 -26.27
N LYS A 252 1.89 10.07 -25.96
CA LYS A 252 2.41 8.76 -25.56
C LYS A 252 3.22 8.20 -26.73
N GLU A 253 4.49 7.93 -26.50
CA GLU A 253 5.39 7.43 -27.53
C GLU A 253 5.28 5.92 -27.67
N ARG A 254 5.50 5.42 -28.89
CA ARG A 254 5.63 4.00 -29.15
C ARG A 254 6.97 3.52 -28.60
N GLN A 255 6.97 2.42 -27.85
CA GLN A 255 8.18 1.87 -27.23
C GLN A 255 8.39 0.38 -27.59
N GLU A 256 9.60 -0.11 -27.33
CA GLU A 256 9.88 -1.55 -27.26
C GLU A 256 10.33 -1.90 -25.84
N ILE A 257 9.57 -2.77 -25.18
CA ILE A 257 9.75 -3.12 -23.77
C ILE A 257 10.09 -4.61 -23.69
N VAL A 258 11.07 -4.96 -22.85
CA VAL A 258 11.43 -6.34 -22.58
C VAL A 258 11.16 -6.65 -21.12
N ILE A 259 10.34 -7.67 -20.87
CA ILE A 259 10.09 -8.21 -19.54
C ILE A 259 10.86 -9.53 -19.43
N ILE A 260 11.78 -9.58 -18.47
CA ILE A 260 12.65 -10.73 -18.21
C ILE A 260 12.13 -11.42 -16.95
N GLY A 261 11.71 -12.68 -17.06
CA GLY A 261 11.06 -13.39 -15.94
C GLY A 261 9.58 -13.65 -16.15
N TRP A 262 9.01 -14.36 -15.19
CA TRP A 262 7.57 -14.53 -15.05
C TRP A 262 7.15 -14.25 -13.61
N SER A 263 6.03 -13.55 -13.48
CA SER A 263 5.46 -13.16 -12.19
C SER A 263 3.95 -13.07 -12.33
N ASP A 264 3.22 -13.36 -11.25
CA ASP A 264 1.77 -13.23 -11.18
C ASP A 264 1.29 -11.77 -11.28
N HIS A 265 2.20 -10.79 -11.15
CA HIS A 265 1.92 -9.36 -11.32
C HIS A 265 1.96 -8.91 -12.79
N ILE A 266 2.29 -9.80 -13.73
CA ILE A 266 2.46 -9.46 -15.16
C ILE A 266 1.19 -8.83 -15.76
N GLY A 267 0.00 -9.28 -15.34
CA GLY A 267 -1.25 -8.74 -15.82
C GLY A 267 -1.46 -7.28 -15.42
N ALA A 268 -1.17 -6.93 -14.17
CA ALA A 268 -1.25 -5.56 -13.68
C ALA A 268 -0.23 -4.65 -14.39
N ALA A 269 1.00 -5.14 -14.59
CA ALA A 269 2.03 -4.41 -15.32
C ALA A 269 1.62 -4.16 -16.79
N LEU A 270 1.02 -5.13 -17.47
CA LEU A 270 0.54 -4.96 -18.86
C LEU A 270 -0.59 -3.93 -18.96
N VAL A 271 -1.51 -3.90 -17.98
CA VAL A 271 -2.57 -2.88 -17.93
C VAL A 271 -1.99 -1.48 -17.72
N GLU A 272 -1.04 -1.34 -16.79
CA GLU A 272 -0.37 -0.05 -16.56
C GLU A 272 0.39 0.42 -17.81
N LEU A 273 1.14 -0.47 -18.46
CA LEU A 273 1.84 -0.18 -19.72
C LEU A 273 0.87 0.20 -20.85
N ASN A 274 -0.28 -0.47 -20.93
CA ASN A 274 -1.29 -0.15 -21.93
C ASN A 274 -1.89 1.24 -21.71
N GLY A 275 -2.02 1.64 -20.45
CA GLY A 275 -2.39 2.99 -20.04
C GLY A 275 -1.29 4.03 -20.28
N TYR A 276 -0.01 3.65 -20.20
CA TYR A 276 1.11 4.57 -20.29
C TYR A 276 1.63 4.79 -21.71
N CYS A 277 1.80 3.73 -22.49
CA CYS A 277 2.50 3.75 -23.78
C CYS A 277 1.60 4.14 -24.97
N GLY A 278 2.24 4.60 -26.04
CA GLY A 278 1.55 4.94 -27.29
C GLY A 278 1.14 3.71 -28.10
N PRO A 279 0.17 3.83 -29.04
CA PRO A 279 -0.25 2.74 -29.90
C PRO A 279 0.90 2.10 -30.69
N GLY A 280 0.86 0.77 -30.83
CA GLY A 280 1.89 -0.01 -31.54
C GLY A 280 3.13 -0.33 -30.70
N THR A 281 3.07 -0.08 -29.39
CA THR A 281 4.14 -0.46 -28.46
C THR A 281 4.28 -1.99 -28.42
N LYS A 282 5.53 -2.45 -28.42
CA LYS A 282 5.85 -3.87 -28.46
C LYS A 282 6.36 -4.32 -27.10
N VAL A 283 5.76 -5.36 -26.53
CA VAL A 283 6.23 -5.98 -25.29
C VAL A 283 6.75 -7.38 -25.59
N VAL A 284 8.00 -7.66 -25.25
CA VAL A 284 8.62 -8.96 -25.40
C VAL A 284 8.80 -9.59 -24.02
N ILE A 285 8.11 -10.69 -23.75
CA ILE A 285 8.24 -11.44 -22.50
C ILE A 285 9.21 -12.61 -22.71
N TYR A 286 10.36 -12.56 -22.06
CA TYR A 286 11.37 -13.61 -22.05
C TYR A 286 11.34 -14.36 -20.71
N SER A 287 11.01 -15.66 -20.73
CA SER A 287 10.89 -16.48 -19.53
C SER A 287 11.05 -17.98 -19.85
N PRO A 288 11.51 -18.82 -18.91
CA PRO A 288 11.50 -20.28 -19.04
C PRO A 288 10.08 -20.86 -18.96
N THR A 289 9.09 -20.09 -18.47
CA THR A 289 7.70 -20.54 -18.40
C THR A 289 7.17 -20.80 -19.82
N PRO A 290 6.55 -21.98 -20.09
CA PRO A 290 6.05 -22.31 -21.42
C PRO A 290 5.12 -21.24 -21.98
N THR A 291 5.27 -20.98 -23.29
CA THR A 291 4.49 -19.93 -23.97
C THR A 291 2.97 -20.13 -23.84
N VAL A 292 2.50 -21.39 -23.92
CA VAL A 292 1.06 -21.72 -23.81
C VAL A 292 0.49 -21.31 -22.45
N ASP A 293 1.23 -21.53 -21.36
CA ASP A 293 0.77 -21.20 -20.01
C ASP A 293 0.73 -19.69 -19.81
N ARG A 294 1.74 -18.99 -20.34
CA ARG A 294 1.80 -17.51 -20.30
C ARG A 294 0.63 -16.87 -21.04
N THR A 295 0.33 -17.34 -22.27
CA THR A 295 -0.79 -16.84 -23.06
C THR A 295 -2.12 -17.06 -22.34
N LYS A 296 -2.38 -18.31 -21.88
CA LYS A 296 -3.61 -18.63 -21.13
C LYS A 296 -3.78 -17.78 -19.87
N PHE A 297 -2.67 -17.57 -19.14
CA PHE A 297 -2.68 -16.72 -17.94
C PHE A 297 -3.07 -15.28 -18.29
N ILE A 298 -2.39 -14.67 -19.28
CA ILE A 298 -2.66 -13.27 -19.67
C ILE A 298 -4.10 -13.12 -20.17
N GLU A 299 -4.57 -14.01 -21.04
CA GLU A 299 -5.96 -13.98 -21.54
C GLU A 299 -6.97 -14.07 -20.40
N SER A 300 -6.78 -15.03 -19.49
CA SER A 300 -7.65 -15.20 -18.32
C SER A 300 -7.61 -13.99 -17.41
N ASP A 301 -6.43 -13.39 -17.21
CA ASP A 301 -6.28 -12.22 -16.34
C ASP A 301 -6.90 -10.97 -16.95
N MET A 302 -6.70 -10.71 -18.25
CA MET A 302 -7.33 -9.60 -18.97
C MET A 302 -8.85 -9.73 -18.99
N TYR A 303 -9.37 -10.94 -19.22
CA TYR A 303 -10.80 -11.23 -19.15
C TYR A 303 -11.37 -10.91 -17.76
N ARG A 304 -10.71 -11.36 -16.69
CA ARG A 304 -11.13 -11.07 -15.30
C ARG A 304 -11.11 -9.58 -14.97
N ARG A 305 -10.13 -8.84 -15.50
CA ARG A 305 -9.98 -7.39 -15.33
C ARG A 305 -10.93 -6.57 -16.21
N LYS A 306 -11.58 -7.19 -17.21
CA LYS A 306 -12.35 -6.52 -18.27
C LYS A 306 -11.49 -5.52 -19.04
N GLU A 307 -10.22 -5.85 -19.22
CA GLU A 307 -9.24 -5.01 -19.89
C GLU A 307 -8.94 -5.50 -21.31
N THR A 308 -8.61 -4.57 -22.20
CA THR A 308 -8.17 -4.88 -23.57
C THR A 308 -6.91 -4.11 -23.89
N LEU A 309 -5.87 -4.82 -24.32
CA LEU A 309 -4.56 -4.25 -24.66
C LEU A 309 -4.62 -3.63 -26.06
N LEU A 310 -5.06 -2.37 -26.15
CA LEU A 310 -5.21 -1.64 -27.41
C LEU A 310 -3.90 -1.03 -27.91
N ASN A 311 -3.02 -0.61 -26.99
CA ASN A 311 -1.78 0.07 -27.33
C ASN A 311 -0.58 -0.88 -27.46
N LEU A 312 -0.70 -2.09 -26.91
CA LEU A 312 0.40 -3.05 -26.79
C LEU A 312 0.21 -4.26 -27.70
N THR A 313 1.32 -4.80 -28.21
CA THR A 313 1.39 -6.16 -28.78
C THR A 313 2.37 -6.99 -27.98
N VAL A 314 1.90 -8.13 -27.44
CA VAL A 314 2.70 -9.02 -26.60
C VAL A 314 3.32 -10.14 -27.45
N HIS A 315 4.64 -10.29 -27.36
CA HIS A 315 5.40 -11.36 -27.98
C HIS A 315 6.07 -12.21 -26.91
N HIS A 316 5.93 -13.52 -27.03
CA HIS A 316 6.56 -14.46 -26.12
C HIS A 316 7.87 -14.99 -26.70
N ARG A 317 8.91 -15.02 -25.86
CA ARG A 317 10.17 -15.73 -26.11
C ARG A 317 10.42 -16.66 -24.94
N GLU A 318 10.74 -17.91 -25.25
CA GLU A 318 11.07 -18.92 -24.26
C GLU A 318 12.58 -19.06 -24.16
N GLY A 319 13.09 -19.17 -22.94
CA GLY A 319 14.51 -19.37 -22.71
C GLY A 319 14.89 -19.29 -21.24
N SER A 320 16.05 -19.85 -20.91
CA SER A 320 16.55 -19.88 -19.53
C SER A 320 16.97 -18.49 -19.06
N LEU A 321 16.63 -18.18 -17.82
CA LEU A 321 17.09 -16.96 -17.14
C LEU A 321 18.41 -17.28 -16.45
N GLY A 322 19.47 -17.38 -17.26
CA GLY A 322 20.80 -17.78 -16.81
C GLY A 322 21.05 -19.29 -16.81
N ALA A 323 22.33 -19.65 -16.74
CA ALA A 323 22.87 -20.99 -16.52
C ALA A 323 23.31 -21.12 -15.05
#